data_AF-A0A644UXS9-F1
#
_entry.id   AF-A0A644UXS9-F1
#
_cell.length_a   1.000
_cell.length_b   1.000
_cell.length_c   1.000
_cell.angle_alpha   90.00
_cell.angle_beta   90.00
_cell.angle_gamma   90.00
#
_symmetry.space_group_name_H-M   'P 1'
#
loop_
_entity.id
_entity.type
_entity.pdbx_description
1 polymer ?
#
loop_
_entity_poly.entity_id
_entity_poly.type
_entity_poly.pdbx_seq_one_letter_code
_entity_poly.pdbx_strand_id
1 'polypeptide(L)'
;MKKKLGVIAVLTIIIVIGLLFLSTGGKMASVMLVDYSLSEDGKMITLKVGVASSMGYVRTLKTSEDGNKKRITFYSTYGLNSNIGAKNEFQVELSPYCDEIYFYSGNDEYKLKLQKSSQTNAWERSK
;
A
#
# COMPACT_ATOMS: atom_id res chain seq x y z
N MET A 1 29.86 4.59 -39.08
CA MET A 1 29.59 5.34 -37.83
C MET A 1 28.10 5.48 -37.53
N LYS A 2 27.27 5.96 -38.47
CA LYS A 2 25.80 6.13 -38.29
C LYS A 2 25.06 4.86 -37.81
N LYS A 3 25.43 3.67 -38.33
CA LYS A 3 24.86 2.38 -37.90
C LYS A 3 25.18 2.04 -36.44
N LYS A 4 26.40 2.35 -35.98
CA LYS A 4 26.81 2.16 -34.56
C LYS A 4 26.11 3.15 -33.64
N LEU A 5 25.91 4.39 -34.11
CA LEU A 5 25.17 5.43 -33.38
C LEU A 5 23.69 5.07 -33.21
N GLY A 6 23.06 4.50 -34.25
CA GLY A 6 21.70 3.98 -34.18
C GLY A 6 21.54 2.85 -33.15
N VAL A 7 22.48 1.91 -33.11
CA VAL A 7 22.47 0.82 -32.11
C VAL A 7 22.64 1.35 -30.69
N ILE A 8 23.55 2.30 -30.47
CA ILE A 8 23.73 2.93 -29.14
C ILE A 8 22.46 3.65 -28.70
N ALA A 9 21.85 4.46 -29.58
CA ALA A 9 20.62 5.16 -29.25
C ALA A 9 19.47 4.21 -28.86
N VAL A 10 19.31 3.10 -29.59
CA VAL A 10 18.31 2.07 -29.26
C VAL A 10 18.60 1.42 -27.90
N LEU A 11 19.85 1.04 -27.62
CA LEU A 11 20.24 0.47 -26.33
C LEU A 11 20.00 1.45 -25.17
N THR A 12 20.34 2.73 -25.35
CA THR A 12 20.09 3.76 -24.33
C THR A 12 18.60 3.91 -24.05
N ILE A 13 17.74 3.91 -25.08
CA ILE A 13 16.29 3.97 -24.90
C ILE A 13 15.78 2.76 -24.12
N ILE A 14 16.24 1.55 -24.44
CA ILE A 14 15.86 0.32 -23.72
C ILE A 14 16.27 0.42 -22.24
N ILE A 15 17.49 0.89 -21.96
CA ILE A 15 17.97 1.08 -20.59
C ILE A 15 17.12 2.10 -19.84
N VAL A 16 16.82 3.25 -20.45
CA VAL A 16 15.99 4.29 -19.84
C VAL A 16 14.58 3.77 -19.54
N ILE A 17 13.96 3.06 -20.48
CA ILE A 17 12.65 2.42 -20.26
C ILE A 17 12.71 1.40 -19.12
N GLY A 18 13.76 0.57 -19.08
CA GLY A 18 13.97 -0.39 -17.99
C GLY A 18 14.10 0.29 -16.62
N LEU A 19 14.87 1.39 -16.53
CA LEU A 19 15.00 2.18 -15.32
C LEU A 19 13.67 2.82 -14.89
N LEU A 20 12.87 3.30 -15.86
CA LEU A 20 11.54 3.85 -15.57
C LEU A 20 10.61 2.80 -14.97
N PHE A 21 10.58 1.56 -15.50
CA PHE A 21 9.77 0.48 -14.92
C PHE A 21 10.14 0.16 -13.47
N LEU A 22 11.44 0.07 -13.17
CA LEU A 22 11.95 -0.15 -11.80
C LEU A 22 11.61 1.02 -10.86
N SER A 23 11.31 2.19 -11.42
CA SER A 23 11.03 3.40 -10.64
C SER A 23 9.56 3.60 -10.26
N THR A 24 8.61 2.80 -10.75
CA THR A 24 7.15 3.09 -10.56
C THR A 24 6.56 2.67 -9.21
N GLY A 25 7.28 1.86 -8.43
CA GLY A 25 6.80 1.29 -7.17
C GLY A 25 5.74 0.20 -7.36
N GLY A 26 5.65 -0.73 -6.41
CA GLY A 26 4.83 -1.95 -6.54
C GLY A 26 3.93 -2.21 -5.35
N LYS A 27 3.03 -3.18 -5.46
CA LYS A 27 2.22 -3.67 -4.32
C LYS A 27 3.15 -4.15 -3.21
N MET A 28 2.79 -3.86 -1.95
CA MET A 28 3.58 -4.24 -0.77
C MET A 28 2.84 -5.27 0.08
N ALA A 29 3.41 -6.47 0.21
CA ALA A 29 2.86 -7.57 1.02
C ALA A 29 3.23 -7.49 2.52
N SER A 30 4.26 -6.69 2.87
CA SER A 30 4.86 -6.67 4.21
C SER A 30 4.52 -5.40 5.00
N VAL A 31 3.36 -4.81 4.76
CA VAL A 31 2.89 -3.64 5.53
C VAL A 31 2.22 -4.10 6.82
N MET A 32 2.65 -3.52 7.93
CA MET A 32 2.13 -3.78 9.26
C MET A 32 1.33 -2.58 9.77
N LEU A 33 0.24 -2.85 10.49
CA LEU A 33 -0.50 -1.84 11.24
C LEU A 33 0.26 -1.53 12.53
N VAL A 34 0.74 -0.31 12.67
CA VAL A 34 1.42 0.19 13.87
C VAL A 34 0.40 0.70 14.86
N ASP A 35 -0.56 1.52 14.41
CA ASP A 35 -1.61 2.11 15.22
C ASP A 35 -2.79 2.59 14.36
N TYR A 36 -3.92 2.94 14.99
CA TYR A 36 -5.04 3.55 14.29
C TYR A 36 -5.85 4.49 15.19
N SER A 37 -6.58 5.41 14.56
CA SER A 37 -7.57 6.26 15.23
C SER A 37 -8.79 6.47 14.34
N LEU A 38 -9.93 6.83 14.94
CA LEU A 38 -11.16 7.13 14.23
C LEU A 38 -11.40 8.65 14.22
N SER A 39 -12.06 9.13 13.17
CA SER A 39 -12.71 10.44 13.22
C SER A 39 -13.81 10.45 14.27
N GLU A 40 -14.20 11.65 14.72
CA GLU A 40 -15.26 11.85 15.71
C GLU A 40 -16.60 11.26 15.26
N ASP A 41 -16.89 11.28 13.96
CA ASP A 41 -18.10 10.70 13.37
C ASP A 41 -17.97 9.21 13.00
N GLY A 42 -16.80 8.60 13.22
CA GLY A 42 -16.52 7.19 12.94
C GLY A 42 -16.47 6.79 11.46
N LYS A 43 -16.58 7.74 10.53
CA LYS A 43 -16.58 7.46 9.08
C LYS A 43 -15.20 7.32 8.47
N MET A 44 -14.18 7.85 9.13
CA MET A 44 -12.80 7.78 8.68
C MET A 44 -11.96 7.04 9.72
N ILE A 45 -11.13 6.11 9.25
CA ILE A 45 -10.06 5.52 10.05
C ILE A 45 -8.72 6.04 9.55
N THR A 46 -7.91 6.53 10.47
CA THR A 46 -6.52 6.88 10.22
C THR A 46 -5.66 5.69 10.60
N LEU A 47 -4.91 5.16 9.65
CA LEU A 47 -4.04 4.01 9.81
C LEU A 47 -2.59 4.47 9.85
N LYS A 48 -1.89 4.21 10.96
CA LYS A 48 -0.43 4.33 11.03
C LYS A 48 0.19 2.99 10.70
N VAL A 49 1.10 2.98 9.73
CA VAL A 49 1.67 1.77 9.16
C VAL A 49 3.19 1.79 9.14
N GLY A 50 3.78 0.60 9.14
CA GLY A 50 5.20 0.36 8.95
C GLY A 50 5.43 -0.73 7.91
N VAL A 51 6.69 -0.95 7.53
CA VAL A 51 7.09 -1.99 6.58
C VAL A 51 8.06 -2.92 7.31
N ALA A 52 7.76 -4.22 7.35
CA ALA A 52 8.59 -5.21 8.03
C ALA A 52 9.77 -5.71 7.17
N SER A 53 9.78 -5.41 5.88
CA SER A 53 10.83 -5.81 4.94
C SER A 53 11.73 -4.65 4.55
N SER A 54 12.87 -4.96 3.93
CA SER A 54 13.78 -3.97 3.34
C SER A 54 13.27 -3.39 2.01
N MET A 55 11.98 -3.58 1.67
CA MET A 55 11.38 -3.14 0.40
C MET A 55 11.09 -1.63 0.35
N GLY A 56 11.58 -0.87 1.32
CA GLY A 56 11.47 0.59 1.37
C GLY A 56 10.23 1.07 2.08
N TYR A 57 9.67 2.18 1.58
CA TYR A 57 8.65 2.97 2.28
C TYR A 57 7.30 2.87 1.57
N VAL A 58 6.22 3.03 2.33
CA VAL A 58 4.88 3.14 1.76
C VAL A 58 4.69 4.53 1.17
N ARG A 59 4.09 4.63 -0.01
CA ARG A 59 3.78 5.90 -0.69
C ARG A 59 2.30 6.20 -0.72
N THR A 60 1.50 5.19 -1.07
CA THR A 60 0.07 5.32 -1.27
C THR A 60 -0.63 3.99 -1.01
N LEU A 61 -1.96 4.02 -1.02
CA LEU A 61 -2.80 2.84 -0.93
C LEU A 61 -3.89 2.86 -2.02
N LYS A 62 -4.46 1.70 -2.28
CA LYS A 62 -5.75 1.54 -2.95
C LYS A 62 -6.65 0.71 -2.04
N THR A 63 -7.93 1.04 -2.05
CA THR A 63 -8.95 0.28 -1.32
C THR A 63 -9.94 -0.36 -2.27
N SER A 64 -10.45 -1.52 -1.87
CA SER A 64 -11.66 -2.12 -2.42
C SER A 64 -12.57 -2.60 -1.30
N GLU A 65 -13.85 -2.76 -1.62
CA GLU A 65 -14.86 -3.25 -0.69
C GLU A 65 -15.46 -4.55 -1.20
N ASP A 66 -15.71 -5.48 -0.29
CA ASP A 66 -16.36 -6.76 -0.53
C ASP A 66 -17.30 -7.05 0.65
N GLY A 67 -18.56 -6.64 0.51
CA GLY A 67 -19.53 -6.67 1.60
C GLY A 67 -19.11 -5.79 2.79
N ASN A 68 -18.90 -6.42 3.94
CA ASN A 68 -18.46 -5.78 5.18
C ASN A 68 -16.92 -5.58 5.27
N LYS A 69 -16.17 -6.03 4.26
CA LYS A 69 -14.71 -6.08 4.27
C LYS A 69 -14.10 -4.91 3.49
N LYS A 70 -13.22 -4.15 4.13
CA LYS A 70 -12.33 -3.19 3.48
C LYS A 70 -10.99 -3.85 3.18
N ARG A 71 -10.64 -4.01 1.91
CA ARG A 71 -9.33 -4.52 1.48
C ARG A 71 -8.42 -3.37 1.10
N ILE A 72 -7.20 -3.36 1.64
CA ILE A 72 -6.23 -2.30 1.42
C ILE A 72 -4.95 -2.88 0.82
N THR A 73 -4.58 -2.36 -0.35
CA THR A 73 -3.29 -2.66 -0.98
C THR A 73 -2.40 -1.43 -0.91
N PHE A 74 -1.27 -1.56 -0.23
CA PHE A 74 -0.26 -0.51 -0.13
C PHE A 74 0.73 -0.60 -1.29
N TYR A 75 1.29 0.54 -1.66
CA TYR A 75 2.26 0.66 -2.75
C TYR A 75 3.52 1.35 -2.28
N SER A 76 4.67 0.84 -2.75
CA SER A 76 5.97 1.39 -2.41
C SER A 76 6.22 2.75 -3.05
N THR A 77 7.21 3.45 -2.51
CA THR A 77 7.81 4.63 -3.13
C THR A 77 8.41 4.33 -4.50
N TYR A 78 8.66 5.42 -5.23
CA TYR A 78 9.30 5.38 -6.53
C TYR A 78 10.81 5.16 -6.39
N GLY A 79 11.36 4.24 -7.17
CA GLY A 79 12.79 3.91 -7.13
C GLY A 79 13.19 2.96 -5.99
N LEU A 80 14.43 2.45 -6.06
CA LEU A 80 14.94 1.47 -5.11
C LEU A 80 15.22 2.13 -3.76
N ASN A 81 14.46 1.74 -2.72
CA ASN A 81 14.62 2.18 -1.34
C ASN A 81 14.68 3.72 -1.15
N SER A 82 14.01 4.47 -2.04
CA SER A 82 13.90 5.92 -1.94
C SER A 82 12.78 6.32 -0.99
N ASN A 83 12.94 7.38 -0.21
CA ASN A 83 11.89 7.92 0.65
C ASN A 83 11.03 9.00 -0.04
N ILE A 84 11.21 9.24 -1.35
CA ILE A 84 10.45 10.25 -2.08
C ILE A 84 8.96 9.88 -2.07
N GLY A 85 8.15 10.75 -1.48
CA GLY A 85 6.71 10.55 -1.32
C GLY A 85 6.33 9.51 -0.25
N ALA A 86 7.28 9.12 0.61
CA ALA A 86 7.01 8.22 1.73
C ALA A 86 5.96 8.81 2.69
N LYS A 87 5.05 7.96 3.13
CA LYS A 87 4.03 8.22 4.13
C LYS A 87 3.93 7.03 5.06
N ASN A 88 3.58 7.28 6.30
CA ASN A 88 3.31 6.25 7.31
C ASN A 88 1.90 6.37 7.88
N GLU A 89 1.10 7.33 7.42
CA GLU A 89 -0.24 7.59 7.93
C GLU A 89 -1.20 7.79 6.75
N PHE A 90 -2.36 7.13 6.82
CA PHE A 90 -3.33 7.11 5.75
C PHE A 90 -4.75 7.18 6.30
N GLN A 91 -5.53 8.13 5.79
CA GLN A 91 -6.95 8.20 6.07
C GLN A 91 -7.73 7.33 5.07
N VAL A 92 -8.63 6.52 5.59
CA VAL A 92 -9.45 5.59 4.82
C VAL A 92 -10.90 5.75 5.25
N GLU A 93 -11.77 5.99 4.27
CA GLU A 93 -13.21 6.03 4.51
C GLU A 93 -13.75 4.64 4.81
N LEU A 94 -14.65 4.55 5.78
CA LEU A 94 -15.35 3.35 6.19
C LEU A 94 -16.80 3.40 5.70
N SER A 95 -17.20 2.37 4.96
CA SER A 95 -18.62 2.11 4.73
C SER A 95 -19.34 1.88 6.06
N PRO A 96 -20.62 2.29 6.22
CA PRO A 96 -21.40 2.05 7.43
C PRO A 96 -21.47 0.58 7.85
N TYR A 97 -21.40 -0.33 6.88
CA TYR A 97 -21.46 -1.78 7.10
C TYR A 97 -20.07 -2.41 7.27
N CYS A 98 -19.00 -1.62 7.22
CA CYS A 98 -17.66 -2.13 7.37
C CYS A 98 -17.38 -2.48 8.83
N ASP A 99 -17.00 -3.73 9.06
CA ASP A 99 -16.59 -4.27 10.34
C ASP A 99 -15.23 -4.98 10.28
N GLU A 100 -14.63 -5.15 9.09
CA GLU A 100 -13.34 -5.81 8.92
C GLU A 100 -12.42 -5.03 7.97
N ILE A 101 -11.14 -4.88 8.35
CA ILE A 101 -10.11 -4.27 7.51
C ILE A 101 -8.98 -5.27 7.30
N TYR A 102 -8.66 -5.50 6.03
CA TYR A 102 -7.62 -6.41 5.59
C TYR A 102 -6.51 -5.70 4.83
N PHE A 103 -5.27 -6.14 5.05
CA PHE A 103 -4.11 -5.67 4.29
C PHE A 103 -3.64 -6.76 3.32
N TYR A 104 -3.26 -6.35 2.12
CA TYR A 104 -2.64 -7.25 1.12
C TYR A 104 -1.41 -7.95 1.70
N SER A 105 -1.31 -9.27 1.49
CA SER A 105 -0.23 -10.11 2.03
C SER A 105 0.58 -10.86 0.98
N GLY A 106 0.40 -10.55 -0.30
CA GLY A 106 1.03 -11.27 -1.42
C GLY A 106 0.06 -12.22 -2.13
N ASN A 107 0.37 -12.64 -3.36
CA ASN A 107 -0.39 -13.65 -4.12
C ASN A 107 -1.92 -13.41 -4.21
N ASP A 108 -2.33 -12.14 -4.28
CA ASP A 108 -3.74 -11.70 -4.26
C ASP A 108 -4.52 -12.08 -3.00
N GLU A 109 -3.79 -12.44 -1.93
CA GLU A 109 -4.32 -12.70 -0.60
C GLU A 109 -4.29 -11.45 0.29
N TYR A 110 -5.13 -11.49 1.33
CA TYR A 110 -5.33 -10.42 2.28
C TYR A 110 -5.44 -10.98 3.71
N LYS A 111 -4.81 -10.31 4.68
CA LYS A 111 -4.83 -10.67 6.09
C LYS A 111 -5.60 -9.66 6.92
N LEU A 112 -6.48 -10.14 7.79
CA LEU A 112 -7.26 -9.32 8.72
C LEU A 112 -6.33 -8.56 9.65
N LYS A 113 -6.59 -7.28 9.87
CA LYS A 113 -5.80 -6.41 10.77
C LYS A 113 -6.65 -5.75 11.83
N LEU A 114 -7.86 -5.33 11.47
CA LEU A 114 -8.82 -4.76 12.39
C LEU A 114 -10.17 -5.41 12.18
N GLN A 115 -10.89 -5.67 13.26
CA GLN A 115 -12.30 -6.02 13.21
C GLN A 115 -13.09 -5.23 14.27
N LYS A 116 -14.37 -4.99 14.05
CA LYS A 116 -15.28 -4.52 15.10
C LYS A 116 -15.62 -5.68 16.03
N SER A 117 -15.63 -5.38 17.32
CA SER A 117 -16.12 -6.27 18.37
C SER A 117 -17.64 -6.38 18.29
N SER A 118 -18.16 -7.60 18.30
CA SER A 118 -19.61 -7.84 18.35
C SER A 118 -20.24 -7.42 19.69
N GLN A 119 -19.44 -7.23 20.74
CA GLN A 119 -19.91 -6.85 22.07
C GLN A 119 -19.92 -5.34 22.27
N THR A 120 -18.87 -4.64 21.81
CA THR A 120 -18.66 -3.21 22.09
C THR A 120 -18.83 -2.32 20.87
N ASN A 121 -18.92 -2.89 19.65
CA ASN A 121 -18.83 -2.18 18.37
C ASN A 121 -17.54 -1.34 18.19
N ALA A 122 -16.57 -1.47 19.10
CA ALA A 122 -15.27 -0.84 18.98
C ALA A 122 -14.39 -1.63 17.99
N TRP A 123 -13.51 -0.92 17.30
CA TRP A 123 -12.47 -1.55 16.50
C TRP A 123 -11.43 -2.19 17.42
N GLU A 124 -10.95 -3.36 17.03
CA GLU A 124 -9.94 -4.14 17.76
C GLU A 124 -8.93 -4.72 16.78
N ARG A 125 -7.68 -4.87 17.23
CA ARG A 125 -6.66 -5.57 16.42
C ARG A 125 -7.03 -7.04 16.33
N SER A 126 -6.93 -7.59 15.13
CA SER A 126 -7.01 -9.03 14.93
C SER A 126 -5.88 -9.73 15.72
N LYS A 127 -6.22 -10.82 16.40
CA LYS A 127 -5.29 -11.62 17.20
C LYS A 127 -4.33 -12.42 16.34
#